data_AF-A0A8J7BIV5-F1
#
_entry.id   AF-A0A8J7BIV5-F1
#
_cell.length_a   1.000
_cell.length_b   1.000
_cell.length_c   1.000
_cell.angle_alpha   90.00
_cell.angle_beta   90.00
_cell.angle_gamma   90.00
#
_symmetry.space_group_name_H-M   'P 1'
#
loop_
_entity.id
_entity.type
_entity.pdbx_description
1 polymer ?
#
loop_
_entity_poly.entity_id
_entity_poly.type
_entity_poly.pdbx_seq_one_letter_code
_entity_poly.pdbx_strand_id
1 'polypeptide(L)'
;MLLTILPLALVLVAAAPSCTIQTAACACLNTGEVALNLPVPSPQNDLLIESWQAYRSRFIQDDGRVIDREDSDRTVSEGQAYAMLRAVAINDPVTFDRTYAWAKSNLARLDEAGEPTDLLWAWKWGQRPDSSWGTLDANFATDADIDAATALILAARRWSCPQYLDDARALLTDIWEHGTVELPDGTRQLIPGPADAFSLEPDQVILNPSYFAPASFRLFAEVDRDHDWASLIDSGYTMLDDLSEFSATGLPPDWIAYNPTSDTYRQLPLDYPLQSRYSFDAFRVWWRIAQDAAWFNEPRAQAYLEARTPELIRRWQQNGRLPARLTLDGSAETSYESTAHYALVYLALTRVDPAIAAEILRQKLQPTYKDGFWDSDTAYYTQNLAWFGLLPLEISPDRLKTTSGTCSP
;
A
#
# COMPACT_ATOMS: atom_id res chain seq x y z
N MET A 1 36.13 -22.96 64.40
CA MET A 1 36.78 -21.81 65.07
C MET A 1 36.59 -20.61 64.15
N LEU A 2 35.47 -19.91 64.29
CA LEU A 2 35.28 -18.69 65.10
C LEU A 2 36.00 -17.46 64.52
N LEU A 3 35.14 -16.52 64.08
CA LEU A 3 35.25 -15.06 64.06
C LEU A 3 36.41 -14.41 63.28
N THR A 4 36.07 -13.47 62.39
CA THR A 4 35.80 -12.07 62.80
C THR A 4 35.20 -11.27 61.65
N ILE A 5 34.21 -10.45 62.01
CA ILE A 5 33.57 -9.40 61.21
C ILE A 5 34.29 -8.09 61.55
N LEU A 6 34.64 -7.28 60.54
CA LEU A 6 34.81 -5.83 60.70
C LEU A 6 34.30 -5.11 59.43
N PRO A 7 33.62 -3.96 59.57
CA PRO A 7 32.94 -3.27 58.47
C PRO A 7 33.88 -2.28 57.76
N LEU A 8 33.74 -2.14 56.44
CA LEU A 8 34.39 -1.06 55.71
C LEU A 8 33.43 -0.42 54.70
N ALA A 9 33.59 0.89 54.59
CA ALA A 9 32.66 1.87 54.10
C ALA A 9 32.34 1.80 52.60
N LEU A 10 31.14 2.29 52.31
CA LEU A 10 30.58 2.62 51.01
C LEU A 10 31.52 3.55 50.21
N VAL A 11 31.93 3.14 49.01
CA VAL A 11 32.26 4.06 47.92
C VAL A 11 31.57 3.52 46.66
N LEU A 12 30.48 4.18 46.27
CA LEU A 12 29.87 4.02 44.95
C LEU A 12 30.87 4.53 43.90
N VAL A 13 31.34 3.64 43.03
CA VAL A 13 31.87 4.03 41.71
C VAL A 13 30.95 3.38 40.69
N ALA A 14 30.08 4.20 40.10
CA ALA A 14 29.29 3.81 38.96
C ALA A 14 30.23 3.64 37.75
N ALA A 15 30.48 2.40 37.35
CA ALA A 15 31.06 2.08 36.05
C ALA A 15 29.90 1.73 35.12
N ALA A 16 29.52 2.68 34.26
CA ALA A 16 28.60 2.43 33.16
C ALA A 16 29.32 1.56 32.10
N PRO A 17 28.72 0.45 31.62
CA PRO A 17 29.13 -0.13 30.36
C PRO A 17 28.57 0.73 29.24
N SER A 18 29.48 1.33 28.48
CA SER A 18 29.22 2.06 27.24
C SER A 18 28.60 1.11 26.21
N CYS A 19 27.32 1.31 25.91
CA CYS A 19 26.66 0.69 24.77
C CYS A 19 26.78 1.65 23.59
N THR A 20 27.49 1.22 22.54
CA THR A 20 27.64 1.90 21.27
C THR A 20 26.29 1.96 20.54
N ILE A 21 25.72 3.16 20.49
CA ILE A 21 24.90 3.78 19.44
C ILE A 21 24.07 2.80 18.57
N GLN A 22 22.82 2.57 19.00
CA GLN A 22 21.69 2.24 18.14
C GLN A 22 20.82 3.51 18.12
N THR A 23 20.85 4.27 17.03
CA THR A 23 20.17 5.57 16.94
C THR A 23 18.92 5.51 16.08
N ALA A 24 17.82 5.89 16.74
CA ALA A 24 16.67 6.64 16.23
C ALA A 24 15.68 5.92 15.29
N ALA A 25 14.80 5.13 15.91
CA ALA A 25 13.38 5.04 15.54
C ALA A 25 12.51 4.81 16.79
N CYS A 26 13.07 4.18 17.83
CA CYS A 26 12.29 3.57 18.91
C CYS A 26 11.87 4.45 20.11
N ALA A 27 11.97 5.79 20.07
CA ALA A 27 11.77 6.61 21.29
C ALA A 27 10.42 7.34 21.41
N CYS A 28 9.59 7.41 20.36
CA CYS A 28 8.54 8.43 20.34
C CYS A 28 7.17 8.08 20.96
N LEU A 29 6.98 6.87 21.49
CA LEU A 29 5.64 6.40 21.89
C LEU A 29 5.60 5.91 23.34
N ASN A 30 4.79 6.58 24.15
CA ASN A 30 4.46 6.13 25.51
C ASN A 30 3.63 4.84 25.43
N THR A 31 4.02 3.81 26.19
CA THR A 31 3.44 2.45 26.18
C THR A 31 2.06 2.32 26.84
N GLY A 32 1.35 3.43 27.06
CA GLY A 32 -0.06 3.37 27.43
C GLY A 32 -0.86 2.87 26.23
N GLU A 33 -1.77 1.91 26.42
CA GLU A 33 -2.63 1.41 25.34
C GLU A 33 -3.36 2.58 24.67
N VAL A 34 -2.91 2.95 23.47
CA VAL A 34 -3.58 3.94 22.64
C VAL A 34 -4.86 3.31 22.12
N ALA A 35 -6.01 3.91 22.43
CA ALA A 35 -7.28 3.43 21.92
C ALA A 35 -7.32 3.53 20.39
N LEU A 36 -7.60 2.38 19.74
CA LEU A 36 -7.87 2.31 18.31
C LEU A 36 -9.08 3.17 17.99
N ASN A 37 -8.94 4.08 17.03
CA ASN A 37 -9.99 5.01 16.68
C ASN A 37 -9.86 5.54 15.23
N LEU A 38 -10.96 5.41 14.49
CA LEU A 38 -11.13 6.06 13.19
C LEU A 38 -11.70 7.48 13.39
N PRO A 39 -11.21 8.50 12.68
CA PRO A 39 -11.58 9.89 12.93
C PRO A 39 -12.99 10.27 12.46
N VAL A 40 -13.67 9.38 11.73
CA VAL A 40 -15.00 9.62 11.17
C VAL A 40 -15.97 8.55 11.68
N PRO A 41 -17.14 8.93 12.22
CA PRO A 41 -18.18 7.98 12.57
C PRO A 41 -18.71 7.26 11.33
N SER A 42 -18.74 5.94 11.35
CA SER A 42 -19.30 5.11 10.28
C SER A 42 -19.86 3.80 10.85
N PRO A 43 -20.91 3.22 10.24
CA PRO A 43 -21.42 1.90 10.60
C PRO A 43 -20.40 0.76 10.46
N GLN A 44 -19.32 0.97 9.70
CA GLN A 44 -18.26 -0.01 9.48
C GLN A 44 -17.16 0.06 10.55
N ASN A 45 -17.15 1.05 11.43
CA ASN A 45 -16.03 1.29 12.35
C ASN A 45 -15.74 0.10 13.27
N ASP A 46 -16.76 -0.47 13.93
CA ASP A 46 -16.58 -1.60 14.84
C ASP A 46 -15.97 -2.80 14.10
N LEU A 47 -16.47 -3.08 12.89
CA LEU A 47 -15.98 -4.13 12.00
C LEU A 47 -14.52 -3.88 11.58
N LEU A 48 -14.16 -2.66 11.22
CA LEU A 48 -12.79 -2.27 10.83
C LEU A 48 -11.81 -2.36 12.02
N ILE A 49 -12.27 -2.05 13.23
CA ILE A 49 -11.48 -2.17 14.47
C ILE A 49 -11.27 -3.65 14.81
N GLU A 50 -12.32 -4.46 14.83
CA GLU A 50 -12.23 -5.91 15.08
C GLU A 50 -11.31 -6.58 14.05
N SER A 51 -11.50 -6.30 12.76
CA SER A 51 -10.67 -6.87 11.71
C SER A 51 -9.21 -6.42 11.75
N TRP A 52 -8.92 -5.19 12.19
CA TRP A 52 -7.54 -4.76 12.43
C TRP A 52 -6.90 -5.54 13.59
N GLN A 53 -7.61 -5.71 14.71
CA GLN A 53 -7.11 -6.48 15.84
C GLN A 53 -6.81 -7.93 15.45
N ALA A 54 -7.73 -8.58 14.74
CA ALA A 54 -7.56 -9.93 14.22
C ALA A 54 -6.38 -10.00 13.23
N TYR A 55 -6.28 -9.03 12.32
CA TYR A 55 -5.18 -8.96 11.36
C TYR A 55 -3.80 -8.85 12.04
N ARG A 56 -3.66 -7.94 13.02
CA ARG A 56 -2.42 -7.81 13.80
C ARG A 56 -2.03 -9.13 14.44
N SER A 57 -2.98 -9.82 15.09
CA SER A 57 -2.70 -11.08 15.76
C SER A 57 -2.29 -12.21 14.81
N ARG A 58 -2.76 -12.19 13.57
CA ARG A 58 -2.62 -13.31 12.63
C ARG A 58 -1.49 -13.13 11.63
N PHE A 59 -1.34 -11.91 11.13
CA PHE A 59 -0.47 -11.57 10.01
C PHE A 59 0.73 -10.72 10.44
N ILE A 60 0.72 -10.07 11.62
CA ILE A 60 1.85 -9.27 12.09
C ILE A 60 2.56 -9.98 13.24
N GLN A 61 3.81 -10.37 13.00
CA GLN A 61 4.68 -10.94 14.02
C GLN A 61 5.07 -9.90 15.08
N ASP A 62 5.50 -10.37 16.25
CA ASP A 62 5.87 -9.54 17.40
C ASP A 62 7.00 -8.53 17.11
N ASP A 63 7.79 -8.74 16.06
CA ASP A 63 8.86 -7.85 15.60
C ASP A 63 8.43 -6.85 14.52
N GLY A 64 7.17 -6.90 14.04
CA GLY A 64 6.64 -6.01 13.00
C GLY A 64 6.59 -6.58 11.60
N ARG A 65 7.01 -7.83 11.41
CA ARG A 65 6.91 -8.51 10.12
C ARG A 65 5.47 -8.85 9.77
N VAL A 66 5.02 -8.43 8.59
CA VAL A 66 3.75 -8.82 7.98
C VAL A 66 3.97 -10.08 7.16
N ILE A 67 3.16 -11.10 7.39
CA ILE A 67 3.35 -12.45 6.84
C ILE A 67 2.17 -12.83 5.96
N ASP A 68 2.44 -13.11 4.69
CA ASP A 68 1.51 -13.75 3.77
C ASP A 68 1.52 -15.27 4.03
N ARG A 69 0.43 -15.75 4.65
CA ARG A 69 0.27 -17.14 5.10
C ARG A 69 -0.09 -18.09 3.97
N GLU A 70 -0.45 -17.57 2.81
CA GLU A 70 -0.85 -18.35 1.64
C GLU A 70 0.32 -18.59 0.68
N ASP A 71 1.42 -17.84 0.83
CA ASP A 71 2.63 -18.02 0.03
C ASP A 71 3.87 -18.18 0.93
N SER A 72 3.98 -19.37 1.54
CA SER A 72 5.19 -19.83 2.23
C SER A 72 5.68 -18.90 3.36
N ASP A 73 4.75 -18.26 4.07
CA ASP A 73 5.05 -17.27 5.11
C ASP A 73 6.01 -16.18 4.61
N ARG A 74 5.92 -15.75 3.34
CA ARG A 74 6.72 -14.66 2.81
C ARG A 74 6.25 -13.30 3.35
N THR A 75 7.08 -12.29 3.16
CA THR A 75 6.72 -10.88 3.30
C THR A 75 6.95 -10.21 1.96
N VAL A 76 6.01 -9.36 1.56
CA VAL A 76 6.18 -8.42 0.45
C VAL A 76 6.18 -6.99 0.99
N SER A 77 6.93 -6.09 0.35
CA SER A 77 6.98 -4.67 0.73
C SER A 77 5.58 -4.04 0.77
N GLU A 78 4.71 -4.41 -0.19
CA GLU A 78 3.29 -4.04 -0.25
C GLU A 78 2.58 -4.30 1.09
N GLY A 79 2.82 -5.46 1.71
CA GLY A 79 2.19 -5.84 2.96
C GLY A 79 2.63 -5.03 4.16
N GLN A 80 3.93 -4.69 4.21
CA GLN A 80 4.45 -3.78 5.23
C GLN A 80 3.79 -2.40 5.08
N ALA A 81 3.75 -1.87 3.86
CA ALA A 81 3.17 -0.56 3.57
C ALA A 81 1.65 -0.52 3.87
N TYR A 82 0.91 -1.58 3.54
CA TYR A 82 -0.51 -1.72 3.90
C TYR A 82 -0.72 -1.74 5.41
N ALA A 83 0.10 -2.46 6.17
CA ALA A 83 0.01 -2.44 7.63
C ALA A 83 0.26 -1.04 8.21
N MET A 84 1.23 -0.31 7.66
CA MET A 84 1.50 1.08 8.06
C MET A 84 0.31 2.01 7.74
N LEU A 85 -0.27 1.93 6.54
CA LEU A 85 -1.45 2.72 6.16
C LEU A 85 -2.65 2.44 7.08
N ARG A 86 -2.91 1.16 7.38
CA ARG A 86 -3.99 0.76 8.29
C ARG A 86 -3.75 1.29 9.70
N ALA A 87 -2.53 1.12 10.22
CA ALA A 87 -2.14 1.57 11.55
C ALA A 87 -2.30 3.08 11.73
N VAL A 88 -1.84 3.91 10.77
CA VAL A 88 -2.01 5.37 10.87
C VAL A 88 -3.48 5.78 10.73
N ALA A 89 -4.27 5.10 9.90
CA ALA A 89 -5.69 5.40 9.73
C ALA A 89 -6.50 5.13 11.03
N ILE A 90 -6.18 4.05 11.76
CA ILE A 90 -6.89 3.62 12.96
C ILE A 90 -6.27 4.07 14.29
N ASN A 91 -5.31 4.99 14.26
CA ASN A 91 -4.62 5.48 15.48
C ASN A 91 -3.82 4.42 16.24
N ASP A 92 -3.09 3.56 15.54
CA ASP A 92 -2.25 2.52 16.14
C ASP A 92 -0.74 2.85 15.95
N PRO A 93 -0.21 3.84 16.69
CA PRO A 93 1.16 4.26 16.50
C PRO A 93 2.18 3.18 16.88
N VAL A 94 1.85 2.31 17.84
CA VAL A 94 2.75 1.23 18.29
C VAL A 94 2.94 0.20 17.18
N THR A 95 1.86 -0.24 16.55
CA THR A 95 1.97 -1.18 15.42
C THR A 95 2.64 -0.51 14.23
N PHE A 96 2.32 0.76 13.94
CA PHE A 96 2.95 1.53 12.86
C PHE A 96 4.48 1.56 12.99
N ASP A 97 4.98 2.02 14.14
CA ASP A 97 6.42 2.17 14.38
C ASP A 97 7.13 0.82 14.25
N ARG A 98 6.53 -0.23 14.82
CA ARG A 98 7.07 -1.58 14.75
C ARG A 98 7.14 -2.12 13.31
N THR A 99 6.07 -1.97 12.53
CA THR A 99 6.05 -2.42 11.13
C THR A 99 7.02 -1.63 10.25
N TYR A 100 7.15 -0.33 10.52
CA TYR A 100 8.09 0.55 9.83
C TYR A 100 9.54 0.21 10.15
N ALA A 101 9.88 0.05 11.44
CA ALA A 101 11.21 -0.31 11.89
C ALA A 101 11.65 -1.67 11.33
N TRP A 102 10.73 -2.64 11.28
CA TRP A 102 10.99 -3.94 10.66
C TRP A 102 11.31 -3.78 9.16
N ALA A 103 10.50 -3.03 8.42
CA ALA A 103 10.70 -2.80 6.99
C ALA A 103 12.05 -2.12 6.72
N LYS A 104 12.35 -1.01 7.42
CA LYS A 104 13.62 -0.26 7.31
C LYS A 104 14.84 -1.14 7.55
N SER A 105 14.74 -2.12 8.45
CA SER A 105 15.87 -3.00 8.82
C SER A 105 16.01 -4.23 7.94
N ASN A 106 14.91 -4.81 7.45
CA ASN A 106 14.90 -6.12 6.79
C ASN A 106 14.67 -6.05 5.28
N LEU A 107 14.06 -4.97 4.80
CA LEU A 107 13.79 -4.75 3.37
C LEU A 107 14.78 -3.77 2.73
N ALA A 108 15.81 -3.33 3.44
CA ALA A 108 16.87 -2.52 2.83
C ALA A 108 17.49 -3.25 1.63
N ARG A 109 17.64 -2.55 0.52
CA ARG A 109 18.33 -3.04 -0.68
C ARG A 109 19.82 -2.81 -0.52
N LEU A 110 20.59 -3.89 -0.44
CA LEU A 110 22.01 -3.85 -0.13
C LEU A 110 22.85 -4.22 -1.35
N ASP A 111 23.98 -3.55 -1.52
CA ASP A 111 25.00 -3.91 -2.50
C ASP A 111 25.85 -5.12 -2.05
N GLU A 112 26.86 -5.49 -2.85
CA GLU A 112 27.77 -6.60 -2.52
C GLU A 112 28.61 -6.35 -1.26
N ALA A 113 28.82 -5.08 -0.87
CA ALA A 113 29.54 -4.71 0.35
C ALA A 113 28.62 -4.71 1.59
N GLY A 114 27.30 -4.85 1.40
CA GLY A 114 26.31 -4.81 2.46
C GLY A 114 25.82 -3.40 2.79
N GLU A 115 26.08 -2.41 1.93
CA GLU A 115 25.66 -1.03 2.10
C GLU A 115 24.33 -0.77 1.37
N PRO A 116 23.41 0.04 1.92
CA PRO A 116 22.18 0.40 1.23
C PRO A 116 22.45 1.10 -0.11
N THR A 117 21.81 0.64 -1.19
CA THR A 117 21.91 1.27 -2.52
C THR A 117 21.05 2.51 -2.64
N ASP A 118 19.92 2.49 -1.95
CA ASP A 118 18.86 3.50 -1.90
C ASP A 118 17.97 3.17 -0.68
N LEU A 119 16.91 3.95 -0.47
CA LEU A 119 15.94 3.81 0.60
C LEU A 119 14.70 3.01 0.18
N LEU A 120 14.63 2.53 -1.07
CA LEU A 120 13.51 1.71 -1.54
C LEU A 120 13.58 0.31 -0.93
N TRP A 121 12.42 -0.34 -0.83
CA TRP A 121 12.33 -1.63 -0.17
C TRP A 121 12.43 -2.78 -1.16
N ALA A 122 13.28 -3.76 -0.83
CA ALA A 122 13.28 -5.06 -1.46
C ALA A 122 11.86 -5.66 -1.38
N TRP A 123 11.31 -6.01 -2.55
CA TRP A 123 9.89 -6.31 -2.65
C TRP A 123 9.53 -7.67 -2.05
N LYS A 124 10.50 -8.60 -1.90
CA LYS A 124 10.23 -9.96 -1.42
C LYS A 124 11.27 -10.44 -0.41
N TRP A 125 10.77 -10.88 0.74
CA TRP A 125 11.56 -11.40 1.86
C TRP A 125 10.93 -12.69 2.39
N GLY A 126 11.74 -13.66 2.83
CA GLY A 126 11.23 -14.93 3.32
C GLY A 126 12.31 -15.97 3.55
N GLN A 127 11.90 -17.24 3.61
CA GLN A 127 12.82 -18.34 3.81
C GLN A 127 13.59 -18.66 2.51
N ARG A 128 14.92 -18.62 2.59
CA ARG A 128 15.85 -18.93 1.49
C ARG A 128 16.05 -20.44 1.32
N PRO A 129 16.61 -20.90 0.19
CA PRO A 129 16.86 -22.34 -0.03
C PRO A 129 17.75 -23.01 1.03
N ASP A 130 18.61 -22.26 1.71
CA ASP A 130 19.46 -22.73 2.81
C ASP A 130 18.75 -22.74 4.18
N SER A 131 17.43 -22.53 4.19
CA SER A 131 16.57 -22.41 5.38
C SER A 131 16.80 -21.16 6.24
N SER A 132 17.74 -20.28 5.87
CA SER A 132 17.87 -18.95 6.49
C SER A 132 16.72 -18.04 6.10
N TRP A 133 16.50 -16.97 6.85
CA TRP A 133 15.50 -15.95 6.54
C TRP A 133 16.18 -14.67 6.05
N GLY A 134 15.68 -14.08 4.98
CA GLY A 134 16.22 -12.86 4.41
C GLY A 134 15.55 -12.44 3.11
N THR A 135 16.11 -11.43 2.45
CA THR A 135 15.68 -11.00 1.11
C THR A 135 15.73 -12.16 0.13
N LEU A 136 14.64 -12.38 -0.61
CA LEU A 136 14.49 -13.38 -1.67
C LEU A 136 14.64 -12.76 -3.06
N ASP A 137 14.19 -11.51 -3.21
CA ASP A 137 14.37 -10.69 -4.40
C ASP A 137 14.56 -9.23 -3.95
N ALA A 138 15.68 -8.64 -4.38
CA ALA A 138 16.12 -7.31 -3.97
C ALA A 138 15.63 -6.19 -4.90
N ASN A 139 14.86 -6.50 -5.95
CA ASN A 139 14.16 -5.47 -6.72
C ASN A 139 13.18 -4.71 -5.81
N PHE A 140 12.86 -3.46 -6.14
CA PHE A 140 11.80 -2.74 -5.45
C PHE A 140 10.47 -2.86 -6.20
N ALA A 141 9.39 -2.49 -5.51
CA ALA A 141 8.05 -2.40 -6.08
C ALA A 141 7.45 -1.04 -5.72
N THR A 142 7.27 -0.18 -6.72
CA THR A 142 7.02 1.25 -6.50
C THR A 142 5.70 1.52 -5.79
N ASP A 143 4.69 0.66 -5.93
CA ASP A 143 3.43 0.78 -5.19
C ASP A 143 3.62 0.73 -3.67
N ALA A 144 4.46 -0.19 -3.20
CA ALA A 144 4.78 -0.34 -1.80
C ALA A 144 5.54 0.87 -1.26
N ASP A 145 6.50 1.39 -2.02
CA ASP A 145 7.29 2.56 -1.63
C ASP A 145 6.41 3.82 -1.59
N ILE A 146 5.50 4.00 -2.56
CA ILE A 146 4.47 5.05 -2.54
C ILE A 146 3.59 4.95 -1.29
N ASP A 147 3.10 3.75 -0.97
CA ASP A 147 2.24 3.55 0.19
C ASP A 147 2.98 3.77 1.51
N ALA A 148 4.26 3.39 1.60
CA ALA A 148 5.12 3.65 2.75
C ALA A 148 5.36 5.14 2.95
N ALA A 149 5.74 5.86 1.89
CA ALA A 149 5.91 7.32 1.92
C ALA A 149 4.61 8.03 2.32
N THR A 150 3.47 7.56 1.78
CA THR A 150 2.14 8.07 2.13
C THR A 150 1.86 7.86 3.61
N ALA A 151 2.07 6.65 4.13
CA ALA A 151 1.85 6.31 5.53
C ALA A 151 2.73 7.15 6.48
N LEU A 152 4.00 7.38 6.13
CA LEU A 152 4.92 8.25 6.87
C LEU A 152 4.46 9.71 6.91
N ILE A 153 4.02 10.27 5.78
CA ILE A 153 3.46 11.63 5.73
C ILE A 153 2.21 11.74 6.60
N LEU A 154 1.30 10.76 6.52
CA LEU A 154 0.10 10.72 7.34
C LEU A 154 0.44 10.59 8.83
N ALA A 155 1.44 9.77 9.19
CA ALA A 155 1.87 9.57 10.56
C ALA A 155 2.49 10.84 11.15
N ALA A 156 3.33 11.53 10.39
CA ALA A 156 3.89 12.82 10.76
C ALA A 156 2.78 13.85 11.06
N ARG A 157 1.74 13.92 10.22
CA ARG A 157 0.58 14.80 10.41
C ARG A 157 -0.27 14.39 11.61
N ARG A 158 -0.52 13.09 11.77
CA ARG A 158 -1.44 12.56 12.78
C ARG A 158 -0.89 12.68 14.20
N TRP A 159 0.39 12.37 14.38
CA TRP A 159 1.04 12.26 15.69
C TRP A 159 2.09 13.36 15.95
N SER A 160 2.21 14.34 15.05
CA SER A 160 3.17 15.45 15.14
C SER A 160 4.62 14.95 15.31
N CYS A 161 5.00 13.95 14.51
CA CYS A 161 6.31 13.29 14.54
C CYS A 161 7.15 13.75 13.32
N PRO A 162 8.02 14.78 13.45
CA PRO A 162 8.76 15.31 12.32
C PRO A 162 9.70 14.31 11.67
N GLN A 163 10.23 13.34 12.42
CA GLN A 163 11.15 12.33 11.87
C GLN A 163 10.51 11.45 10.79
N TYR A 164 9.20 11.17 10.89
CA TYR A 164 8.51 10.43 9.83
C TYR A 164 8.40 11.26 8.55
N LEU A 165 8.32 12.58 8.65
CA LEU A 165 8.32 13.46 7.48
C LEU A 165 9.71 13.53 6.83
N ASP A 166 10.76 13.53 7.63
CA ASP A 166 12.13 13.50 7.12
C ASP A 166 12.43 12.17 6.41
N ASP A 167 12.05 11.04 7.01
CA ASP A 167 12.12 9.72 6.39
C ASP A 167 11.28 9.64 5.11
N ALA A 168 10.07 10.22 5.10
CA ALA A 168 9.23 10.27 3.90
C ALA A 168 9.90 11.05 2.76
N ARG A 169 10.45 12.24 3.04
CA ARG A 169 11.12 13.06 2.02
C ARG A 169 12.32 12.35 1.41
N ALA A 170 13.11 11.68 2.23
CA ALA A 170 14.24 10.90 1.74
C ALA A 170 13.78 9.75 0.82
N LEU A 171 12.73 9.02 1.22
CA LEU A 171 12.14 7.98 0.38
C LEU A 171 11.54 8.53 -0.93
N LEU A 172 10.93 9.73 -0.90
CA LEU A 172 10.37 10.37 -2.09
C LEU A 172 11.43 10.71 -3.15
N THR A 173 12.63 11.13 -2.72
CA THR A 173 13.76 11.34 -3.63
C THR A 173 14.06 10.06 -4.41
N ASP A 174 14.19 8.92 -3.72
CA ASP A 174 14.53 7.65 -4.39
C ASP A 174 13.37 7.09 -5.22
N ILE A 175 12.11 7.31 -4.82
CA ILE A 175 10.94 6.97 -5.65
C ILE A 175 10.98 7.78 -6.95
N TRP A 176 11.30 9.06 -6.89
CA TRP A 176 11.40 9.89 -8.09
C TRP A 176 12.56 9.44 -8.99
N GLU A 177 13.73 9.21 -8.41
CA GLU A 177 14.96 8.86 -9.15
C GLU A 177 14.90 7.47 -9.78
N HIS A 178 14.29 6.49 -9.12
CA HIS A 178 14.33 5.10 -9.56
C HIS A 178 12.96 4.54 -9.94
N GLY A 179 11.88 4.99 -9.31
CA GLY A 179 10.51 4.55 -9.57
C GLY A 179 9.82 5.30 -10.73
N THR A 180 10.53 6.21 -11.40
CA THR A 180 10.02 6.92 -12.58
C THR A 180 11.02 6.90 -13.73
N VAL A 181 10.50 7.01 -14.95
CA VAL A 181 11.33 7.20 -16.16
C VAL A 181 10.92 8.48 -16.87
N GLU A 182 11.92 9.25 -17.28
CA GLU A 182 11.74 10.41 -18.15
C GLU A 182 11.61 9.96 -19.60
N LEU A 183 10.57 10.47 -20.26
CA LEU A 183 10.26 10.19 -21.65
C LEU A 183 10.94 11.21 -22.59
N PRO A 184 11.07 10.91 -23.89
CA PRO A 184 11.73 11.80 -24.85
C PRO A 184 11.13 13.21 -24.97
N ASP A 185 9.85 13.37 -24.62
CA ASP A 185 9.14 14.66 -24.61
C ASP A 185 9.31 15.45 -23.29
N GLY A 186 10.06 14.90 -22.34
CA GLY A 186 10.31 15.48 -21.02
C GLY A 186 9.25 15.16 -19.97
N THR A 187 8.19 14.43 -20.31
CA THR A 187 7.21 13.93 -19.33
C THR A 187 7.76 12.72 -18.57
N ARG A 188 7.13 12.35 -17.46
CA ARG A 188 7.53 11.18 -16.66
C ARG A 188 6.42 10.16 -16.53
N GLN A 189 6.83 8.90 -16.50
CA GLN A 189 5.97 7.76 -16.23
C GLN A 189 6.41 7.06 -14.96
N LEU A 190 5.43 6.63 -14.16
CA LEU A 190 5.67 5.76 -13.02
C LEU A 190 5.94 4.35 -13.50
N ILE A 191 7.07 3.75 -13.13
CA ILE A 191 7.39 2.36 -13.45
C ILE A 191 7.22 1.45 -12.23
N PRO A 192 6.91 0.16 -12.41
CA PRO A 192 6.54 -0.73 -11.30
C PRO A 192 7.71 -1.19 -10.42
N GLY A 193 8.95 -1.03 -10.89
CA GLY A 193 10.18 -1.40 -10.20
C GLY A 193 11.39 -0.99 -11.03
N PRO A 194 12.57 -1.65 -10.94
CA PRO A 194 13.76 -1.27 -11.70
C PRO A 194 13.51 -1.17 -13.21
N ALA A 195 14.00 -0.11 -13.84
CA ALA A 195 13.72 0.21 -15.25
C ALA A 195 14.13 -0.92 -16.24
N ASP A 196 15.21 -1.62 -15.94
CA ASP A 196 15.69 -2.77 -16.72
C ASP A 196 14.70 -3.95 -16.66
N ALA A 197 14.10 -4.20 -15.49
CA ALA A 197 13.11 -5.26 -15.28
C ALA A 197 11.74 -4.96 -15.93
N PHE A 198 11.42 -3.69 -16.17
CA PHE A 198 10.15 -3.25 -16.74
C PHE A 198 10.30 -2.61 -18.14
N SER A 199 11.31 -3.05 -18.88
CA SER A 199 11.51 -2.73 -20.30
C SER A 199 10.94 -3.83 -21.22
N LEU A 200 10.43 -3.46 -22.39
CA LEU A 200 9.94 -4.38 -23.42
C LEU A 200 10.44 -3.97 -24.80
N GLU A 201 11.01 -4.91 -25.55
CA GLU A 201 11.63 -4.63 -26.84
C GLU A 201 10.63 -4.49 -28.00
N PRO A 202 10.86 -3.56 -28.96
CA PRO A 202 11.82 -2.46 -28.90
C PRO A 202 11.27 -1.23 -28.17
N ASP A 203 12.07 -0.66 -27.26
CA ASP A 203 11.91 0.67 -26.64
C ASP A 203 10.56 0.95 -25.93
N GLN A 204 9.93 -0.06 -25.34
CA GLN A 204 8.68 0.10 -24.58
C GLN A 204 8.89 -0.07 -23.09
N VAL A 205 7.97 0.49 -22.32
CA VAL A 205 7.95 0.41 -20.86
C VAL A 205 6.71 -0.36 -20.42
N ILE A 206 6.88 -1.25 -19.46
CA ILE A 206 5.78 -1.99 -18.84
C ILE A 206 5.29 -1.20 -17.64
N LEU A 207 3.99 -0.92 -17.60
CA LEU A 207 3.33 -0.15 -16.54
C LEU A 207 2.27 -1.01 -15.85
N ASN A 208 1.95 -0.65 -14.61
CA ASN A 208 0.87 -1.25 -13.84
C ASN A 208 -0.13 -0.14 -13.42
N PRO A 209 -1.33 -0.09 -14.00
CA PRO A 209 -2.32 0.95 -13.68
C PRO A 209 -2.67 1.02 -12.19
N SER A 210 -2.52 -0.08 -11.44
CA SER A 210 -2.86 -0.13 -10.02
C SER A 210 -1.83 0.55 -9.11
N TYR A 211 -0.64 0.86 -9.64
CA TYR A 211 0.43 1.59 -8.95
C TYR A 211 0.21 3.10 -9.01
N PHE A 212 -0.63 3.57 -9.95
CA PHE A 212 -1.00 4.98 -10.06
C PHE A 212 -1.85 5.41 -8.86
N ALA A 213 -1.26 6.19 -7.94
CA ALA A 213 -1.90 6.66 -6.71
C ALA A 213 -1.95 8.20 -6.66
N PRO A 214 -2.85 8.85 -7.44
CA PRO A 214 -2.83 10.31 -7.61
C PRO A 214 -3.05 11.09 -6.31
N ALA A 215 -3.88 10.57 -5.38
CA ALA A 215 -4.06 11.17 -4.07
C ALA A 215 -2.74 11.23 -3.27
N SER A 216 -1.91 10.19 -3.36
CA SER A 216 -0.58 10.15 -2.73
C SER A 216 0.36 11.17 -3.38
N PHE A 217 0.37 11.27 -4.71
CA PHE A 217 1.22 12.23 -5.42
C PHE A 217 0.91 13.69 -5.06
N ARG A 218 -0.36 14.02 -4.79
CA ARG A 218 -0.71 15.35 -4.26
C ARG A 218 -0.14 15.60 -2.88
N LEU A 219 -0.14 14.59 -2.01
CA LEU A 219 0.52 14.69 -0.70
C LEU A 219 2.03 14.84 -0.83
N PHE A 220 2.64 14.19 -1.83
CA PHE A 220 4.06 14.30 -2.11
C PHE A 220 4.42 15.72 -2.55
N ALA A 221 3.64 16.28 -3.49
CA ALA A 221 3.79 17.67 -3.96
C ALA A 221 3.67 18.72 -2.85
N GLU A 222 3.01 18.40 -1.72
CA GLU A 222 2.94 19.31 -0.58
C GLU A 222 4.26 19.37 0.21
N VAL A 223 4.98 18.25 0.29
CA VAL A 223 6.14 18.07 1.19
C VAL A 223 7.49 17.99 0.49
N ASP A 224 7.48 17.70 -0.81
CA ASP A 224 8.61 17.68 -1.73
C ASP A 224 8.28 18.61 -2.93
N ARG A 225 9.02 19.71 -3.03
CA ARG A 225 8.82 20.76 -4.04
C ARG A 225 9.86 20.73 -5.15
N ASP A 226 10.86 19.87 -5.03
CA ASP A 226 11.97 19.78 -5.98
C ASP A 226 11.62 18.86 -7.16
N HIS A 227 10.61 18.00 -6.98
CA HIS A 227 10.12 17.07 -8.00
C HIS A 227 8.69 17.39 -8.46
N ASP A 228 8.44 17.21 -9.76
CA ASP A 228 7.15 17.51 -10.40
C ASP A 228 6.15 16.34 -10.26
N TRP A 229 5.71 16.07 -9.03
CA TRP A 229 4.68 15.07 -8.74
C TRP A 229 3.36 15.32 -9.47
N ALA A 230 3.07 16.56 -9.88
CA ALA A 230 1.88 16.89 -10.65
C ALA A 230 1.94 16.29 -12.06
N SER A 231 3.13 16.24 -12.68
CA SER A 231 3.31 15.58 -13.98
C SER A 231 2.91 14.09 -13.96
N LEU A 232 3.17 13.37 -12.86
CA LEU A 232 2.78 11.96 -12.71
C LEU A 232 1.27 11.79 -12.52
N ILE A 233 0.58 12.78 -11.95
CA ILE A 233 -0.88 12.80 -11.89
C ILE A 233 -1.44 12.91 -13.31
N ASP A 234 -0.89 13.82 -14.10
CA ASP A 234 -1.36 14.07 -15.47
C ASP A 234 -1.07 12.86 -16.38
N SER A 235 0.15 12.31 -16.38
CA SER A 235 0.49 11.14 -17.19
C SER A 235 -0.29 9.89 -16.79
N GLY A 236 -0.54 9.69 -15.48
CA GLY A 236 -1.35 8.58 -15.00
C GLY A 236 -2.84 8.68 -15.39
N TYR A 237 -3.43 9.88 -15.38
CA TYR A 237 -4.80 10.05 -15.90
C TYR A 237 -4.86 9.85 -17.41
N THR A 238 -3.87 10.32 -18.18
CA THR A 238 -3.77 10.04 -19.62
C THR A 238 -3.72 8.53 -19.88
N MET A 239 -2.88 7.79 -19.14
CA MET A 239 -2.83 6.32 -19.22
C MET A 239 -4.20 5.67 -18.99
N LEU A 240 -4.97 6.16 -18.01
CA LEU A 240 -6.30 5.63 -17.68
C LEU A 240 -7.39 6.00 -18.71
N ASP A 241 -7.28 7.16 -19.33
CA ASP A 241 -8.21 7.61 -20.37
C ASP A 241 -8.00 6.84 -21.69
N ASP A 242 -6.75 6.54 -22.03
CA ASP A 242 -6.39 5.80 -23.25
C ASP A 242 -6.71 4.30 -23.19
N LEU A 243 -7.14 3.78 -22.04
CA LEU A 243 -7.58 2.38 -21.92
C LEU A 243 -8.66 2.00 -22.94
N SER A 244 -9.50 2.95 -23.35
CA SER A 244 -10.55 2.69 -24.37
C SER A 244 -10.00 2.29 -25.74
N GLU A 245 -8.73 2.59 -26.03
CA GLU A 245 -8.10 2.24 -27.30
C GLU A 245 -7.85 0.72 -27.43
N PHE A 246 -7.73 0.01 -26.30
CA PHE A 246 -7.38 -1.42 -26.29
C PHE A 246 -8.15 -2.28 -25.27
N SER A 247 -9.11 -1.69 -24.54
CA SER A 247 -10.03 -2.38 -23.63
C SER A 247 -11.48 -2.10 -24.02
N ALA A 248 -12.16 -3.09 -24.62
CA ALA A 248 -13.56 -2.95 -25.03
C ALA A 248 -14.52 -2.81 -23.84
N THR A 249 -14.12 -3.32 -22.67
CA THR A 249 -14.87 -3.15 -21.42
C THR A 249 -14.66 -1.80 -20.76
N GLY A 250 -13.56 -1.10 -21.09
CA GLY A 250 -13.09 0.08 -20.37
C GLY A 250 -12.53 -0.23 -18.97
N LEU A 251 -12.44 -1.50 -18.57
CA LEU A 251 -11.85 -1.88 -17.29
C LEU A 251 -10.33 -1.71 -17.33
N PRO A 252 -9.70 -1.30 -16.21
CA PRO A 252 -8.26 -1.23 -16.13
C PRO A 252 -7.62 -2.63 -16.22
N PRO A 253 -6.52 -2.81 -16.95
CA PRO A 253 -5.74 -4.04 -16.89
C PRO A 253 -4.77 -4.05 -15.70
N ASP A 254 -4.28 -5.24 -15.35
CA ASP A 254 -3.20 -5.42 -14.37
C ASP A 254 -1.88 -4.82 -14.91
N TRP A 255 -1.59 -5.05 -16.19
CA TRP A 255 -0.34 -4.63 -16.82
C TRP A 255 -0.56 -4.15 -18.26
N ILE A 256 0.22 -3.16 -18.69
CA ILE A 256 0.21 -2.62 -20.06
C ILE A 256 1.62 -2.33 -20.55
N ALA A 257 1.79 -2.24 -21.86
CA ALA A 257 2.96 -1.63 -22.45
C ALA A 257 2.64 -0.21 -22.92
N TYR A 258 3.60 0.69 -22.73
CA TYR A 258 3.60 2.04 -23.26
C TYR A 258 4.78 2.23 -24.22
N ASN A 259 4.51 2.80 -25.39
CA ASN A 259 5.53 3.15 -26.37
C ASN A 259 5.77 4.67 -26.37
N PRO A 260 6.92 5.15 -25.84
CA PRO A 260 7.23 6.57 -25.78
C PRO A 260 7.50 7.22 -27.14
N THR A 261 7.79 6.44 -28.19
CA THR A 261 8.03 6.97 -29.54
C THR A 261 6.72 7.26 -30.27
N SER A 262 5.72 6.38 -30.12
CA SER A 262 4.40 6.56 -30.75
C SER A 262 3.38 7.22 -29.83
N ASP A 263 3.71 7.40 -28.55
CA ASP A 263 2.80 7.85 -27.49
C ASP A 263 1.52 7.02 -27.45
N THR A 264 1.68 5.70 -27.34
CA THR A 264 0.54 4.76 -27.33
C THR A 264 0.66 3.68 -26.27
N TYR A 265 -0.48 3.35 -25.68
CA TYR A 265 -0.65 2.22 -24.78
C TYR A 265 -1.19 1.00 -25.53
N ARG A 266 -0.76 -0.20 -25.13
CA ARG A 266 -1.23 -1.46 -25.69
C ARG A 266 -1.22 -2.59 -24.67
N GLN A 267 -1.93 -3.66 -25.00
CA GLN A 267 -1.80 -4.92 -24.27
C GLN A 267 -0.39 -5.50 -24.42
N LEU A 268 0.11 -6.15 -23.37
CA LEU A 268 1.32 -6.96 -23.42
C LEU A 268 1.16 -8.17 -24.34
N PRO A 269 2.25 -8.71 -24.90
CA PRO A 269 2.21 -9.97 -25.63
C PRO A 269 1.59 -11.09 -24.79
N LEU A 270 0.76 -11.93 -25.42
CA LEU A 270 0.02 -13.00 -24.71
C LEU A 270 0.93 -14.04 -24.04
N ASP A 271 2.14 -14.21 -24.55
CA ASP A 271 3.17 -15.12 -24.02
C ASP A 271 4.10 -14.47 -22.98
N TYR A 272 3.91 -13.19 -22.68
CA TYR A 272 4.67 -12.49 -21.64
C TYR A 272 4.22 -12.94 -20.23
N PRO A 273 5.09 -13.05 -19.21
CA PRO A 273 4.68 -13.51 -17.87
C PRO A 273 3.64 -12.60 -17.21
N LEU A 274 3.76 -11.29 -17.40
CA LEU A 274 2.79 -10.28 -16.97
C LEU A 274 1.71 -10.12 -18.04
N GLN A 275 0.47 -9.92 -17.63
CA GLN A 275 -0.69 -10.11 -18.51
C GLN A 275 -1.66 -8.92 -18.46
N SER A 276 -2.13 -8.48 -19.62
CA SER A 276 -3.13 -7.43 -19.76
C SER A 276 -4.55 -7.98 -19.61
N ARG A 277 -5.01 -8.11 -18.37
CA ARG A 277 -6.35 -8.56 -17.99
C ARG A 277 -6.86 -7.75 -16.81
N TYR A 278 -8.17 -7.66 -16.61
CA TYR A 278 -8.71 -7.09 -15.37
C TYR A 278 -8.71 -8.18 -14.29
N SER A 279 -7.73 -8.13 -13.38
CA SER A 279 -7.69 -9.04 -12.22
C SER A 279 -7.13 -8.38 -10.95
N PHE A 280 -6.35 -9.14 -10.18
CA PHE A 280 -6.04 -8.84 -8.78
C PHE A 280 -5.36 -7.48 -8.64
N ASP A 281 -4.33 -7.19 -9.43
CA ASP A 281 -3.71 -5.86 -9.44
C ASP A 281 -4.73 -4.76 -9.77
N ALA A 282 -5.45 -4.90 -10.88
CA ALA A 282 -6.36 -3.90 -11.40
C ALA A 282 -7.51 -3.53 -10.46
N PHE A 283 -7.87 -4.40 -9.50
CA PHE A 283 -8.87 -4.05 -8.49
C PHE A 283 -8.49 -2.78 -7.72
N ARG A 284 -7.20 -2.57 -7.46
CA ARG A 284 -6.70 -1.44 -6.67
C ARG A 284 -6.86 -0.10 -7.37
N VAL A 285 -7.00 -0.06 -8.70
CA VAL A 285 -7.30 1.18 -9.43
C VAL A 285 -8.54 1.86 -8.86
N TRP A 286 -9.59 1.10 -8.52
CA TRP A 286 -10.79 1.65 -7.90
C TRP A 286 -10.51 2.37 -6.58
N TRP A 287 -9.65 1.79 -5.74
CA TRP A 287 -9.23 2.39 -4.47
C TRP A 287 -8.37 3.63 -4.67
N ARG A 288 -7.41 3.59 -5.60
CA ARG A 288 -6.53 4.72 -5.89
C ARG A 288 -7.31 5.94 -6.40
N ILE A 289 -8.24 5.71 -7.33
CA ILE A 289 -9.00 6.78 -7.97
C ILE A 289 -10.14 7.30 -7.07
N ALA A 290 -10.82 6.42 -6.33
CA ALA A 290 -11.85 6.85 -5.37
C ALA A 290 -11.29 7.74 -4.26
N GLN A 291 -10.05 7.48 -3.82
CA GLN A 291 -9.37 8.36 -2.86
C GLN A 291 -9.12 9.75 -3.44
N ASP A 292 -8.62 9.88 -4.67
CA ASP A 292 -8.34 11.20 -5.26
C ASP A 292 -9.63 12.00 -5.51
N ALA A 293 -10.69 11.31 -5.94
CA ALA A 293 -12.02 11.89 -6.06
C ALA A 293 -12.53 12.43 -4.70
N ALA A 294 -12.34 11.70 -3.61
CA ALA A 294 -12.88 12.07 -2.31
C ALA A 294 -12.01 13.08 -1.54
N TRP A 295 -10.69 12.92 -1.57
CA TRP A 295 -9.76 13.73 -0.77
C TRP A 295 -9.51 15.09 -1.41
N PHE A 296 -9.46 15.14 -2.75
CA PHE A 296 -9.07 16.33 -3.49
C PHE A 296 -10.15 16.85 -4.44
N ASN A 297 -11.31 16.20 -4.51
CA ASN A 297 -12.40 16.55 -5.45
C ASN A 297 -11.92 16.61 -6.90
N GLU A 298 -10.97 15.74 -7.31
CA GLU A 298 -10.43 15.72 -8.66
C GLU A 298 -11.50 15.30 -9.68
N PRO A 299 -11.89 16.18 -10.63
CA PRO A 299 -12.94 15.87 -11.60
C PRO A 299 -12.59 14.69 -12.51
N ARG A 300 -11.33 14.52 -12.90
CA ARG A 300 -10.88 13.38 -13.73
C ARG A 300 -11.09 12.06 -13.00
N ALA A 301 -10.86 12.03 -11.69
CA ALA A 301 -11.08 10.85 -10.85
C ALA A 301 -12.56 10.43 -10.86
N GLN A 302 -13.47 11.38 -10.59
CA GLN A 302 -14.90 11.12 -10.59
C GLN A 302 -15.38 10.69 -11.98
N ALA A 303 -14.94 11.39 -13.03
CA ALA A 303 -15.28 11.05 -14.41
C ALA A 303 -14.81 9.64 -14.79
N TYR A 304 -13.60 9.25 -14.39
CA TYR A 304 -13.09 7.90 -14.59
C TYR A 304 -13.98 6.84 -13.94
N LEU A 305 -14.35 7.02 -12.66
CA LEU A 305 -15.22 6.09 -11.95
C LEU A 305 -16.58 5.94 -12.65
N GLU A 306 -17.19 7.04 -13.06
CA GLU A 306 -18.47 7.05 -13.80
C GLU A 306 -18.36 6.39 -15.17
N ALA A 307 -17.25 6.61 -15.88
CA ALA A 307 -17.04 6.09 -17.22
C ALA A 307 -16.66 4.60 -17.24
N ARG A 308 -15.95 4.10 -16.22
CA ARG A 308 -15.34 2.75 -16.24
C ARG A 308 -16.04 1.70 -15.38
N THR A 309 -16.93 2.08 -14.46
CA THR A 309 -17.78 1.13 -13.71
C THR A 309 -18.99 0.53 -14.46
N PRO A 310 -19.52 1.08 -15.58
CA PRO A 310 -20.75 0.56 -16.20
C PRO A 310 -20.72 -0.92 -16.59
N GLU A 311 -19.57 -1.47 -16.97
CA GLU A 311 -19.46 -2.90 -17.28
C GLU A 311 -19.69 -3.78 -16.04
N LEU A 312 -19.12 -3.40 -14.88
CA LEU A 312 -19.31 -4.14 -13.63
C LEU A 312 -20.75 -3.99 -13.13
N ILE A 313 -21.33 -2.79 -13.26
CA ILE A 313 -22.73 -2.52 -12.94
C ILE A 313 -23.66 -3.40 -13.78
N ARG A 314 -23.45 -3.48 -15.10
CA ARG A 314 -24.24 -4.35 -15.99
C ARG A 314 -24.15 -5.82 -15.58
N ARG A 315 -22.95 -6.33 -15.29
CA ARG A 315 -22.76 -7.73 -14.85
C ARG A 315 -23.46 -8.02 -13.54
N TRP A 316 -23.36 -7.08 -12.59
CA TRP A 316 -24.05 -7.18 -11.32
C TRP A 316 -25.57 -7.26 -11.51
N GLN A 317 -26.15 -6.34 -12.29
CA GLN A 317 -27.59 -6.32 -12.55
C GLN A 317 -28.09 -7.56 -13.28
N GLN A 318 -27.28 -8.14 -14.18
CA GLN A 318 -27.66 -9.33 -14.92
C GLN A 318 -27.62 -10.61 -14.08
N ASN A 319 -26.55 -10.80 -13.29
CA ASN A 319 -26.23 -12.10 -12.70
C ASN A 319 -26.00 -12.07 -11.19
N GLY A 320 -25.93 -10.90 -10.55
CA GLY A 320 -25.55 -10.74 -9.14
C GLY A 320 -24.12 -11.22 -8.84
N ARG A 321 -23.26 -11.25 -9.87
CA ARG A 321 -21.94 -11.92 -9.85
C ARG A 321 -20.91 -11.15 -10.67
N LEU A 322 -19.69 -11.08 -10.15
CA LEU A 322 -18.52 -10.50 -10.81
C LEU A 322 -17.39 -11.54 -10.83
N PRO A 323 -16.97 -12.03 -12.02
CA PRO A 323 -15.82 -12.93 -12.13
C PRO A 323 -14.56 -12.31 -11.53
N ALA A 324 -13.69 -13.13 -10.96
CA ALA A 324 -12.40 -12.67 -10.42
C ALA A 324 -11.41 -12.27 -11.51
N ARG A 325 -11.56 -12.76 -12.75
CA ARG A 325 -10.69 -12.40 -13.88
C ARG A 325 -11.51 -12.20 -15.14
N LEU A 326 -11.27 -11.08 -15.81
CA LEU A 326 -11.85 -10.76 -17.11
C LEU A 326 -10.73 -10.45 -18.10
N THR A 327 -10.84 -10.97 -19.31
CA THR A 327 -10.11 -10.41 -20.46
C THR A 327 -10.63 -8.99 -20.73
N LEU A 328 -9.84 -8.17 -21.42
CA LEU A 328 -10.24 -6.77 -21.71
C LEU A 328 -11.38 -6.65 -22.73
N ASP A 329 -11.73 -7.74 -23.42
CA ASP A 329 -12.94 -7.85 -24.24
C ASP A 329 -14.21 -8.25 -23.45
N GLY A 330 -14.06 -8.57 -22.16
CA GLY A 330 -15.16 -8.92 -21.26
C GLY A 330 -15.41 -10.42 -21.10
N SER A 331 -14.63 -11.30 -21.71
CA SER A 331 -14.75 -12.73 -21.45
C SER A 331 -14.30 -13.06 -20.02
N ALA A 332 -15.07 -13.91 -19.33
CA ALA A 332 -14.69 -14.40 -18.01
C ALA A 332 -13.64 -15.51 -18.14
N GLU A 333 -12.46 -15.29 -17.57
CA GLU A 333 -11.40 -16.32 -17.56
C GLU A 333 -11.56 -17.31 -16.41
N THR A 334 -12.33 -16.94 -15.39
CA THR A 334 -12.56 -17.75 -14.19
C THR A 334 -14.04 -17.83 -13.86
N SER A 335 -14.47 -18.97 -13.32
CA SER A 335 -15.84 -19.15 -12.82
C SER A 335 -16.05 -18.66 -11.38
N TYR A 336 -14.97 -18.47 -10.62
CA TYR A 336 -15.01 -18.01 -9.23
C TYR A 336 -15.04 -16.46 -9.13
N GLU A 337 -15.45 -15.99 -7.96
CA GLU A 337 -15.54 -14.57 -7.59
C GLU A 337 -14.48 -14.26 -6.53
N SER A 338 -14.18 -12.99 -6.31
CA SER A 338 -13.18 -12.56 -5.31
C SER A 338 -13.79 -11.53 -4.36
N THR A 339 -13.67 -11.76 -3.05
CA THR A 339 -14.09 -10.79 -2.02
C THR A 339 -13.29 -9.50 -2.13
N ALA A 340 -11.99 -9.59 -2.45
CA ALA A 340 -11.13 -8.44 -2.69
C ALA A 340 -11.62 -7.57 -3.87
N HIS A 341 -12.06 -8.22 -4.96
CA HIS A 341 -12.68 -7.53 -6.10
C HIS A 341 -13.93 -6.77 -5.66
N TYR A 342 -14.84 -7.44 -4.95
CA TYR A 342 -16.06 -6.82 -4.46
C TYR A 342 -15.81 -5.64 -3.53
N ALA A 343 -14.80 -5.71 -2.67
CA ALA A 343 -14.50 -4.65 -1.72
C ALA A 343 -14.11 -3.35 -2.41
N LEU A 344 -13.25 -3.43 -3.44
CA LEU A 344 -12.78 -2.23 -4.12
C LEU A 344 -13.79 -1.71 -5.15
N VAL A 345 -14.61 -2.58 -5.74
CA VAL A 345 -15.78 -2.15 -6.54
C VAL A 345 -16.83 -1.50 -5.65
N TYR A 346 -17.11 -2.05 -4.47
CA TYR A 346 -17.99 -1.42 -3.48
C TYR A 346 -17.57 0.03 -3.21
N LEU A 347 -16.27 0.24 -2.94
CA LEU A 347 -15.71 1.56 -2.68
C LEU A 347 -15.90 2.54 -3.84
N ALA A 348 -15.65 2.11 -5.09
CA ALA A 348 -15.94 2.94 -6.26
C ALA A 348 -17.44 3.24 -6.39
N LEU A 349 -18.30 2.26 -6.16
CA LEU A 349 -19.74 2.42 -6.32
C LEU A 349 -20.38 3.26 -5.22
N THR A 350 -19.79 3.45 -4.04
CA THR A 350 -20.30 4.44 -3.08
C THR A 350 -20.26 5.87 -3.66
N ARG A 351 -19.42 6.12 -4.67
CA ARG A 351 -19.34 7.39 -5.40
C ARG A 351 -20.22 7.46 -6.65
N VAL A 352 -20.55 6.33 -7.26
CA VAL A 352 -21.22 6.25 -8.58
C VAL A 352 -22.66 5.72 -8.47
N ASP A 353 -22.85 4.58 -7.82
CA ASP A 353 -24.16 3.94 -7.62
C ASP A 353 -24.26 3.37 -6.19
N PRO A 354 -24.63 4.22 -5.21
CA PRO A 354 -24.71 3.81 -3.81
C PRO A 354 -25.73 2.69 -3.55
N ALA A 355 -26.73 2.52 -4.42
CA ALA A 355 -27.73 1.46 -4.28
C ALA A 355 -27.09 0.09 -4.57
N ILE A 356 -26.36 -0.04 -5.67
CA ILE A 356 -25.61 -1.26 -5.98
C ILE A 356 -24.49 -1.48 -4.97
N ALA A 357 -23.80 -0.43 -4.52
CA ALA A 357 -22.80 -0.55 -3.45
C ALA A 357 -23.40 -1.19 -2.20
N ALA A 358 -24.58 -0.72 -1.74
CA ALA A 358 -25.27 -1.30 -0.60
C ALA A 358 -25.68 -2.77 -0.82
N GLU A 359 -26.05 -3.14 -2.05
CA GLU A 359 -26.32 -4.54 -2.41
C GLU A 359 -25.06 -5.41 -2.32
N ILE A 360 -23.93 -4.97 -2.87
CA ILE A 360 -22.66 -5.70 -2.81
C ILE A 360 -22.22 -5.87 -1.36
N LEU A 361 -22.28 -4.80 -0.55
CA LEU A 361 -21.95 -4.87 0.87
C LEU A 361 -22.76 -5.97 1.57
N ARG A 362 -24.08 -5.96 1.40
CA ARG A 362 -25.00 -6.91 2.05
C ARG A 362 -24.87 -8.34 1.53
N GLN A 363 -24.64 -8.51 0.23
CA GLN A 363 -24.71 -9.82 -0.42
C GLN A 363 -23.35 -10.51 -0.56
N LYS A 364 -22.24 -9.76 -0.55
CA LYS A 364 -20.91 -10.29 -0.85
C LYS A 364 -19.87 -10.02 0.22
N LEU A 365 -19.91 -8.86 0.90
CA LEU A 365 -18.87 -8.49 1.86
C LEU A 365 -19.23 -8.85 3.32
N GLN A 366 -20.47 -8.59 3.73
CA GLN A 366 -20.93 -8.96 5.07
C GLN A 366 -21.01 -10.48 5.30
N PRO A 367 -21.53 -11.30 4.36
CA PRO A 367 -21.67 -12.73 4.59
C PRO A 367 -20.33 -13.49 4.65
N THR A 368 -19.27 -12.93 4.08
CA THR A 368 -17.92 -13.52 4.11
C THR A 368 -17.12 -13.09 5.34
N TYR A 369 -17.62 -12.13 6.12
CA TYR A 369 -16.97 -11.65 7.33
C TYR A 369 -17.36 -12.49 8.55
N LYS A 370 -16.36 -13.05 9.23
CA LYS A 370 -16.54 -13.82 10.47
C LYS A 370 -15.30 -13.74 11.34
N ASP A 371 -15.51 -13.51 12.64
CA ASP A 371 -14.45 -13.54 13.68
C ASP A 371 -13.22 -12.67 13.32
N GLY A 372 -13.46 -11.47 12.78
CA GLY A 372 -12.38 -10.55 12.38
C GLY A 372 -11.84 -10.72 10.95
N PHE A 373 -12.25 -11.75 10.21
CA PHE A 373 -11.68 -12.06 8.89
C PHE A 373 -12.73 -12.13 7.79
N TRP A 374 -12.37 -11.71 6.58
CA TRP A 374 -13.12 -11.99 5.35
C TRP A 374 -12.60 -13.28 4.71
N ASP A 375 -13.49 -14.15 4.25
CA ASP A 375 -13.19 -15.47 3.67
C ASP A 375 -12.54 -16.46 4.66
N SER A 376 -11.29 -16.23 5.05
CA SER A 376 -10.55 -17.06 6.01
C SER A 376 -9.42 -16.29 6.70
N ASP A 377 -8.88 -16.85 7.78
CA ASP A 377 -7.75 -16.29 8.52
C ASP A 377 -6.38 -16.45 7.81
N THR A 378 -6.35 -17.08 6.64
CA THR A 378 -5.16 -17.13 5.78
C THR A 378 -5.24 -16.13 4.63
N ALA A 379 -6.44 -15.64 4.26
CA ALA A 379 -6.72 -14.83 3.07
C ALA A 379 -6.10 -13.41 3.13
N TYR A 380 -4.76 -13.34 3.10
CA TYR A 380 -3.94 -12.16 3.36
C TYR A 380 -4.31 -10.99 2.44
N TYR A 381 -4.43 -11.28 1.14
CA TYR A 381 -4.74 -10.27 0.14
C TYR A 381 -6.15 -9.70 0.33
N THR A 382 -7.13 -10.58 0.57
CA THR A 382 -8.52 -10.19 0.85
C THR A 382 -8.60 -9.32 2.10
N GLN A 383 -7.88 -9.65 3.19
CA GLN A 383 -7.96 -8.87 4.43
C GLN A 383 -7.60 -7.41 4.22
N ASN A 384 -6.55 -7.15 3.45
CA ASN A 384 -6.09 -5.78 3.19
C ASN A 384 -7.07 -5.03 2.29
N LEU A 385 -7.46 -5.61 1.15
CA LEU A 385 -8.35 -4.92 0.21
C LEU A 385 -9.78 -4.75 0.73
N ALA A 386 -10.28 -5.72 1.51
CA ALA A 386 -11.56 -5.56 2.19
C ALA A 386 -11.51 -4.43 3.21
N TRP A 387 -10.45 -4.34 4.01
CA TRP A 387 -10.29 -3.27 4.98
C TRP A 387 -10.24 -1.89 4.30
N PHE A 388 -9.44 -1.72 3.23
CA PHE A 388 -9.39 -0.45 2.48
C PHE A 388 -10.69 -0.14 1.74
N GLY A 389 -11.35 -1.16 1.19
CA GLY A 389 -12.64 -1.00 0.49
C GLY A 389 -13.79 -0.59 1.41
N LEU A 390 -13.76 -1.00 2.69
CA LEU A 390 -14.76 -0.60 3.68
C LEU A 390 -14.37 0.65 4.49
N LEU A 391 -13.12 1.13 4.38
CA LEU A 391 -12.68 2.37 5.03
C LEU A 391 -13.44 3.57 4.43
N PRO A 392 -14.13 4.39 5.25
CA PRO A 392 -14.83 5.57 4.74
C PRO A 392 -13.87 6.52 4.02
N LEU A 393 -14.22 6.92 2.80
CA LEU A 393 -13.43 7.84 1.97
C LEU A 393 -13.25 9.22 2.62
N GLU A 394 -14.12 9.58 3.57
CA GLU A 394 -14.03 10.80 4.36
C GLU A 394 -12.85 10.80 5.34
N ILE A 395 -12.23 9.65 5.60
CA ILE A 395 -10.98 9.56 6.38
C ILE A 395 -9.85 10.08 5.49
N SER A 396 -9.74 11.39 5.44
CA SER A 396 -8.75 12.12 4.65
C SER A 396 -7.59 12.62 5.52
N PRO A 397 -6.46 13.02 4.91
CA PRO A 397 -5.29 13.58 5.61
C PRO A 397 -5.64 14.69 6.61
N ASP A 398 -6.61 15.55 6.29
CA ASP A 398 -7.04 16.63 7.19
C ASP A 398 -7.87 16.15 8.38
N ARG A 399 -8.60 15.04 8.23
CA ARG A 399 -9.41 14.46 9.32
C ARG A 399 -8.61 13.53 10.22
N LEU A 400 -7.43 13.06 9.79
CA LEU A 400 -6.56 12.22 10.61
C LEU A 400 -5.86 12.97 11.75
N LYS A 401 -5.82 14.32 11.73
CA LYS A 401 -5.12 15.14 12.73
C LYS A 401 -5.67 14.89 14.14
N THR A 402 -4.86 14.30 15.03
CA THR A 402 -5.18 14.22 16.46
C THR A 402 -4.58 15.42 17.19
N THR A 403 -5.38 16.10 18.01
CA THR A 403 -4.96 17.33 18.72
C THR A 403 -4.11 17.06 19.98
N SER A 404 -3.83 15.79 20.33
CA SER A 404 -3.32 15.42 21.66
C SER A 404 -2.18 14.39 21.71
N GLY A 405 -1.65 13.94 20.57
CA GLY A 405 -0.43 13.12 20.54
C GLY A 405 0.78 13.97 20.18
N THR A 406 1.73 14.11 21.10
CA THR A 406 3.06 14.65 20.79
C THR A 406 4.04 13.49 20.79
N CYS A 407 4.81 13.34 19.70
CA CYS A 407 6.08 12.60 19.72
C CYS A 407 6.90 13.18 20.88
N SER A 408 7.19 12.40 21.91
CA SER A 408 8.22 12.78 22.88
C SER A 408 9.54 12.19 22.40
N PRO A 409 10.53 13.00 21.99
CA PRO A 409 11.80 12.53 21.45
C PRO A 409 12.62 11.69 22.42
#